data_AF-A0A1G4Y8G0-F1
#
_entry.id   AF-A0A1G4Y8G0-F1
#
_cell.length_a   1.000
_cell.length_b   1.000
_cell.length_c   1.000
_cell.angle_alpha   90.00
_cell.angle_beta   90.00
_cell.angle_gamma   90.00
#
_symmetry.space_group_name_H-M   'P 1'
#
loop_
_entity.id
_entity.type
_entity.pdbx_description
1 polymer ?
#
loop_
_entity_poly.entity_id
_entity_poly.type
_entity_poly.pdbx_seq_one_letter_code
_entity_poly.pdbx_strand_id
1 'polypeptide(L)'
;MADDDTIVDAPPRKIVRAVEQMVDLPWPEGDEELSWDLQGLEGETTWLFHALPLAHRAGKAAKVLGRQLRPLLDERFGLRLHFHVDRPAGGRENDRHRTVARLVRSIETNVADWWRHDGNAVLLLDSTASAPHDDRLLVVVLPDQWMGPPGAEELALRSPVVQDLLSRDPGRVISAAWTLLGTRDPAVLTPVLTAVDAIEDATAGLRLGGALASNAGHLASGLERARTLGRGECLCTCYPGHSFYEPDREQAKGYVRVVGTVPDERQWVDDSICECTNCGRRYQVEHGEGHYPWWRWAPLG
;
A
#
# COMPACT_ATOMS: atom_id res chain seq x y z
N MET A 1 39.91 16.20 1.69
CA MET A 1 40.87 15.12 1.96
C MET A 1 40.65 14.09 0.87
N ALA A 2 41.70 13.63 0.19
CA ALA A 2 41.55 12.50 -0.74
C ALA A 2 41.06 11.31 0.08
N ASP A 3 39.88 10.80 -0.27
CA ASP A 3 39.26 9.65 0.39
C ASP A 3 40.13 8.43 0.10
N ASP A 4 40.85 7.95 1.11
CA ASP A 4 41.81 6.87 1.01
C ASP A 4 41.13 5.56 0.59
N ASP A 5 41.86 4.69 -0.12
CA ASP A 5 41.43 3.33 -0.41
C ASP A 5 41.18 2.59 0.92
N THR A 6 39.95 2.17 1.18
CA THR A 6 39.57 1.51 2.44
C THR A 6 39.01 0.12 2.19
N ILE A 7 39.41 -0.82 3.05
CA ILE A 7 38.82 -2.15 3.15
C ILE A 7 38.83 -2.56 4.63
N VAL A 8 37.74 -3.17 5.10
CA VAL A 8 37.69 -3.66 6.48
C VAL A 8 38.71 -4.79 6.68
N ASP A 9 39.55 -4.66 7.70
CA ASP A 9 40.48 -5.71 8.11
C ASP A 9 39.80 -6.69 9.07
N ALA A 10 38.87 -7.48 8.51
CA ALA A 10 38.10 -8.46 9.27
C ALA A 10 37.93 -9.77 8.49
N PRO A 11 38.06 -10.94 9.14
CA PRO A 11 37.75 -12.21 8.50
C PRO A 11 36.30 -12.24 7.99
N PRO A 12 36.00 -12.81 6.81
CA PRO A 12 34.65 -12.85 6.25
C PRO A 12 33.58 -13.42 7.21
N ARG A 13 33.93 -14.42 8.02
CA ARG A 13 33.01 -14.99 9.03
C ARG A 13 32.66 -14.01 10.15
N LYS A 14 33.57 -13.10 10.50
CA LYS A 14 33.33 -12.04 11.50
C LYS A 14 32.33 -11.02 10.95
N ILE A 15 32.47 -10.66 9.67
CA ILE A 15 31.52 -9.79 8.96
C ILE A 15 30.13 -10.40 8.98
N VAL A 16 29.98 -11.69 8.61
CA VAL A 16 28.66 -12.35 8.62
C VAL A 16 27.99 -12.34 10.00
N ARG A 17 28.76 -12.52 11.09
CA ARG A 17 28.23 -12.42 12.46
C ARG A 17 27.79 -11.01 12.84
N ALA A 18 28.50 -9.98 12.36
CA ALA A 18 28.07 -8.59 12.57
C ALA A 18 26.77 -8.32 11.80
N VAL A 19 26.67 -8.77 10.55
CA VAL A 19 25.44 -8.66 9.73
C VAL A 19 24.25 -9.34 10.38
N GLU A 20 24.44 -10.48 11.01
CA GLU A 20 23.39 -11.16 11.78
C GLU A 20 22.88 -10.30 12.95
N GLN A 21 23.76 -9.59 13.65
CA GLN A 21 23.38 -8.70 14.76
C GLN A 21 22.74 -7.38 14.27
N MET A 22 22.94 -6.99 13.01
CA MET A 22 22.38 -5.75 12.47
C MET A 22 20.84 -5.74 12.48
N VAL A 23 20.17 -6.89 12.50
CA VAL A 23 18.69 -6.96 12.54
C VAL A 23 18.10 -6.48 13.86
N ASP A 24 18.90 -6.47 14.93
CA ASP A 24 18.51 -6.09 16.28
C ASP A 24 18.92 -4.63 16.60
N LEU A 25 19.51 -3.91 15.65
CA LEU A 25 19.90 -2.51 15.84
C LEU A 25 18.66 -1.61 15.95
N PRO A 26 18.70 -0.56 16.79
CA PRO A 26 17.61 0.38 16.91
C PRO A 26 17.45 1.21 15.63
N TRP A 27 16.20 1.57 15.32
CA TRP A 27 15.87 2.52 14.25
C TRP A 27 15.81 3.95 14.81
N PRO A 28 16.36 4.96 14.11
CA PRO A 28 16.25 6.36 14.53
C PRO A 28 14.81 6.86 14.45
N GLU A 29 14.48 7.82 15.30
CA GLU A 29 13.25 8.61 15.18
C GLU A 29 13.53 9.81 14.25
N GLY A 30 12.79 9.93 13.15
CA GLY A 30 12.96 11.04 12.20
C GLY A 30 14.15 10.85 11.25
N ASP A 31 14.86 11.95 10.96
CA ASP A 31 15.96 12.00 9.98
C ASP A 31 17.35 11.85 10.63
N GLU A 32 17.43 11.41 11.89
CA GLU A 32 18.71 11.22 12.58
C GLU A 32 19.45 9.98 12.04
N GLU A 33 20.79 10.08 11.96
CA GLU A 33 21.67 8.96 11.62
C GLU A 33 22.34 8.44 12.91
N LEU A 34 22.32 7.12 13.12
CA LEU A 34 22.94 6.48 14.28
C LEU A 34 24.18 5.69 13.87
N SER A 35 25.34 6.07 14.40
CA SER A 35 26.56 5.26 14.27
C SER A 35 26.54 4.11 15.28
N TRP A 36 27.10 2.96 14.88
CA TRP A 36 27.22 1.79 15.75
C TRP A 36 28.54 1.04 15.50
N ASP A 37 28.96 0.26 16.50
CA ASP A 37 30.07 -0.69 16.40
C ASP A 37 29.56 -2.09 16.75
N LEU A 38 29.74 -3.04 15.83
CA LEU A 38 29.46 -4.45 16.07
C LEU A 38 30.69 -5.27 15.75
N GLN A 39 31.23 -5.96 16.75
CA GLN A 39 32.44 -6.76 16.61
C GLN A 39 33.67 -5.91 16.18
N GLY A 40 33.75 -4.62 16.47
CA GLY A 40 34.83 -3.77 15.95
C GLY A 40 34.70 -3.48 14.45
N LEU A 41 33.47 -3.56 13.93
CA LEU A 41 33.10 -3.07 12.61
C LEU A 41 32.12 -1.91 12.81
N GLU A 42 32.47 -0.76 12.24
CA GLU A 42 31.67 0.44 12.32
C GLU A 42 30.65 0.48 11.18
N GLY A 43 29.47 1.00 11.48
CA GLY A 43 28.44 1.24 10.48
C GLY A 43 27.46 2.30 10.93
N GLU A 44 26.47 2.52 10.09
CA GLU A 44 25.49 3.60 10.25
C GLU A 44 24.08 3.04 10.12
N THR A 45 23.13 3.69 10.79
CA THR A 45 21.71 3.43 10.64
C THR A 45 21.03 4.71 10.21
N THR A 46 20.23 4.61 9.16
CA THR A 46 19.32 5.65 8.70
C THR A 46 17.89 5.23 9.02
N TRP A 47 16.91 6.09 8.75
CA TRP A 47 15.48 5.72 8.85
C TRP A 47 15.08 4.54 7.93
N LEU A 48 15.89 4.19 6.92
CA LEU A 48 15.58 3.19 5.91
C LEU A 48 16.35 1.88 6.07
N PHE A 49 17.64 1.94 6.43
CA PHE A 49 18.50 0.78 6.53
C PHE A 49 19.62 0.93 7.57
N HIS A 50 20.15 -0.22 8.02
CA HIS A 50 21.48 -0.33 8.62
C HIS A 50 22.51 -0.62 7.52
N ALA A 51 23.61 0.13 7.46
CA ALA A 51 24.68 -0.04 6.49
C ALA A 51 26.00 -0.37 7.16
N LEU A 52 26.65 -1.40 6.62
CA LEU A 52 28.00 -1.81 6.95
C LEU A 52 28.90 -1.59 5.72
N PRO A 53 29.65 -0.48 5.65
CA PRO A 53 30.64 -0.28 4.59
C PRO A 53 31.78 -1.28 4.76
N LEU A 54 32.12 -2.00 3.69
CA LEU A 54 33.17 -3.02 3.70
C LEU A 54 34.40 -2.61 2.91
N ALA A 55 34.21 -1.87 1.81
CA ALA A 55 35.31 -1.34 1.01
C ALA A 55 34.89 -0.12 0.19
N HIS A 56 35.84 0.78 -0.05
CA HIS A 56 35.76 1.90 -0.99
C HIS A 56 37.08 2.03 -1.75
N ARG A 57 37.03 2.08 -3.09
CA ARG A 57 38.20 2.17 -4.00
C ARG A 57 39.24 1.05 -3.83
N ALA A 58 38.85 -0.09 -3.25
CA ALA A 58 39.77 -1.20 -2.97
C ALA A 58 39.97 -2.18 -4.15
N GLY A 59 39.30 -1.95 -5.28
CA GLY A 59 39.45 -2.68 -6.53
C GLY A 59 39.44 -4.21 -6.36
N LYS A 60 40.58 -4.84 -6.65
CA LYS A 60 40.72 -6.32 -6.59
C LYS A 60 40.44 -6.88 -5.20
N ALA A 61 40.77 -6.14 -4.13
CA ALA A 61 40.58 -6.60 -2.76
C ALA A 61 39.09 -6.68 -2.41
N ALA A 62 38.30 -5.64 -2.74
CA ALA A 62 36.84 -5.65 -2.62
C ALA A 62 36.22 -6.83 -3.38
N LYS A 63 36.66 -7.07 -4.61
CA LYS A 63 36.18 -8.20 -5.43
C LYS A 63 36.52 -9.57 -4.85
N VAL A 64 37.64 -9.71 -4.14
CA VAL A 64 37.99 -10.95 -3.43
C VAL A 64 37.08 -11.12 -2.21
N LEU A 65 36.92 -10.07 -1.40
CA LEU A 65 36.07 -10.09 -0.21
C LEU A 65 34.61 -10.43 -0.57
N GLY A 66 34.04 -9.75 -1.57
CA GLY A 66 32.68 -10.02 -2.04
C GLY A 66 32.48 -11.46 -2.52
N ARG A 67 33.51 -12.09 -3.13
CA ARG A 67 33.45 -13.51 -3.53
C ARG A 67 33.51 -14.47 -2.34
N GLN A 68 34.22 -14.08 -1.28
CA GLN A 68 34.32 -14.88 -0.04
C GLN A 68 33.06 -14.78 0.83
N LEU A 69 32.42 -13.61 0.87
CA LEU A 69 31.22 -13.38 1.68
C LEU A 69 30.00 -14.13 1.14
N ARG A 70 29.78 -14.08 -0.17
CA ARG A 70 28.66 -14.72 -0.88
C ARG A 70 28.32 -16.15 -0.40
N PRO A 71 29.24 -17.13 -0.43
CA PRO A 71 28.94 -18.49 0.02
C PRO A 71 28.66 -18.57 1.54
N LEU A 72 29.27 -17.71 2.36
CA LEU A 72 29.00 -17.67 3.80
C LEU A 72 27.62 -17.09 4.11
N LEU A 73 27.17 -16.11 3.33
CA LEU A 73 25.83 -15.56 3.40
C LEU A 73 24.78 -16.58 2.94
N ASP A 74 25.06 -17.35 1.89
CA ASP A 74 24.18 -18.47 1.48
C ASP A 74 24.06 -19.53 2.60
N GLU A 75 25.19 -19.89 3.22
CA GLU A 75 25.20 -20.82 4.34
C GLU A 75 24.40 -20.29 5.54
N ARG A 76 24.53 -18.99 5.86
CA ARG A 76 23.88 -18.39 7.03
C ARG A 76 22.40 -18.10 6.84
N PHE A 77 22.02 -17.56 5.68
CA PHE A 77 20.70 -16.96 5.42
C PHE A 77 19.89 -17.70 4.35
N GLY A 78 20.44 -18.77 3.75
CA GLY A 78 19.73 -19.65 2.83
C GLY A 78 19.70 -19.16 1.39
N LEU A 79 18.53 -19.17 0.76
CA LEU A 79 18.39 -18.92 -0.68
C LEU A 79 18.78 -17.48 -1.02
N ARG A 80 19.78 -17.34 -1.90
CA ARG A 80 20.13 -16.06 -2.51
C ARG A 80 19.12 -15.67 -3.58
N LEU A 81 18.69 -14.41 -3.51
CA LEU A 81 17.82 -13.75 -4.46
C LEU A 81 18.59 -12.60 -5.12
N HIS A 82 18.08 -12.12 -6.25
CA HIS A 82 18.65 -11.00 -6.98
C HIS A 82 17.62 -9.87 -7.11
N PHE A 83 18.05 -8.66 -6.78
CA PHE A 83 17.28 -7.44 -7.01
C PHE A 83 17.87 -6.72 -8.22
N HIS A 84 17.01 -6.30 -9.15
CA HIS A 84 17.39 -5.59 -10.37
C HIS A 84 16.68 -4.25 -10.43
N VAL A 85 17.43 -3.16 -10.56
CA VAL A 85 16.85 -1.80 -10.58
C VAL A 85 15.94 -1.53 -11.79
N ASP A 86 16.12 -2.30 -12.88
CA ASP A 86 15.38 -2.13 -14.13
C ASP A 86 14.06 -2.91 -14.18
N ARG A 87 13.73 -3.66 -13.12
CA ARG A 87 12.41 -4.29 -13.03
C ARG A 87 11.35 -3.17 -12.98
N PRO A 88 10.28 -3.24 -13.81
CA PRO A 88 9.31 -2.16 -13.88
C PRO A 88 8.65 -1.95 -12.52
N ALA A 89 9.00 -0.84 -11.85
CA ALA A 89 8.25 -0.34 -10.71
C ALA A 89 6.83 -0.07 -11.19
N GLY A 90 5.83 -0.62 -10.50
CA GLY A 90 4.44 -0.60 -10.95
C GLY A 90 3.76 0.78 -10.84
N GLY A 91 4.42 1.86 -11.23
CA GLY A 91 3.80 3.17 -11.40
C GLY A 91 3.61 3.95 -10.10
N ARG A 92 4.66 4.68 -9.68
CA ARG A 92 4.68 6.07 -9.16
C ARG A 92 6.04 6.40 -8.52
N GLU A 93 6.24 7.67 -8.14
CA GLU A 93 7.50 8.26 -7.66
C GLU A 93 7.96 7.77 -6.27
N ASN A 94 7.05 7.23 -5.45
CA ASN A 94 7.29 6.82 -4.05
C ASN A 94 7.02 5.31 -3.80
N ASP A 95 7.25 4.45 -4.79
CA ASP A 95 7.21 3.00 -4.60
C ASP A 95 8.43 2.53 -3.78
N ARG A 96 8.25 1.65 -2.79
CA ARG A 96 9.35 1.09 -1.96
C ARG A 96 10.47 0.52 -2.83
N HIS A 97 10.12 -0.11 -3.95
CA HIS A 97 11.06 -0.61 -4.94
C HIS A 97 11.93 0.51 -5.54
N ARG A 98 11.37 1.70 -5.79
CA ARG A 98 12.15 2.85 -6.30
C ARG A 98 13.12 3.37 -5.26
N THR A 99 12.75 3.37 -3.98
CA THR A 99 13.66 3.76 -2.90
C THR A 99 14.85 2.81 -2.82
N VAL A 100 14.61 1.50 -2.80
CA VAL A 100 15.70 0.50 -2.84
C VAL A 100 16.51 0.63 -4.14
N ALA A 101 15.85 0.85 -5.29
CA ALA A 101 16.56 1.05 -6.55
C ALA A 101 17.44 2.30 -6.56
N ARG A 102 17.02 3.40 -5.91
CA ARG A 102 17.84 4.60 -5.71
C ARG A 102 19.06 4.30 -4.84
N LEU A 103 18.88 3.55 -3.74
CA LEU A 103 19.98 3.10 -2.89
C LEU A 103 20.99 2.25 -3.69
N VAL A 104 20.52 1.25 -4.42
CA VAL A 104 21.38 0.38 -5.26
C VAL A 104 22.13 1.20 -6.31
N ARG A 105 21.48 2.18 -6.95
CA ARG A 105 22.15 3.09 -7.90
C ARG A 105 23.13 4.06 -7.26
N SER A 106 22.90 4.48 -6.01
CA SER A 106 23.76 5.45 -5.32
C SER A 106 25.19 4.96 -5.09
N ILE A 107 25.41 3.65 -5.21
CA ILE A 107 26.73 3.03 -5.11
C ILE A 107 27.26 2.56 -6.47
N GLU A 108 26.67 3.04 -7.57
CA GLU A 108 27.07 2.74 -8.94
C GLU A 108 26.88 1.27 -9.36
N THR A 109 25.81 0.61 -8.92
CA THR A 109 25.41 -0.72 -9.44
C THR A 109 23.91 -0.78 -9.79
N ASN A 110 23.54 -1.79 -10.57
CA ASN A 110 22.15 -2.03 -11.00
C ASN A 110 21.58 -3.35 -10.45
N VAL A 111 22.40 -4.12 -9.73
CA VAL A 111 22.04 -5.43 -9.20
C VAL A 111 22.52 -5.56 -7.76
N ALA A 112 21.71 -6.19 -6.93
CA ALA A 112 22.08 -6.59 -5.58
C ALA A 112 21.80 -8.08 -5.36
N ASP A 113 22.73 -8.78 -4.70
CA ASP A 113 22.46 -10.08 -4.11
C ASP A 113 21.77 -9.85 -2.76
N TRP A 114 20.74 -10.62 -2.43
CA TRP A 114 20.08 -10.48 -1.15
C TRP A 114 19.50 -11.78 -0.60
N TRP A 115 19.28 -11.80 0.71
CA TRP A 115 18.74 -12.93 1.48
C TRP A 115 17.66 -12.45 2.44
N ARG A 116 16.74 -13.35 2.80
CA ARG A 116 15.73 -13.10 3.84
C ARG A 116 16.24 -13.61 5.18
N HIS A 117 16.08 -12.81 6.22
CA HIS A 117 16.41 -13.20 7.58
C HIS A 117 15.53 -12.43 8.58
N ASP A 118 14.71 -13.16 9.35
CA ASP A 118 13.92 -12.63 10.47
C ASP A 118 13.14 -11.34 10.17
N GLY A 119 12.41 -11.33 9.05
CA GLY A 119 11.61 -10.17 8.61
C GLY A 119 12.41 -9.05 7.93
N ASN A 120 13.72 -9.25 7.75
CA ASN A 120 14.63 -8.33 7.10
C ASN A 120 15.20 -8.92 5.81
N ALA A 121 15.62 -8.02 4.92
CA ALA A 121 16.45 -8.32 3.77
C ALA A 121 17.89 -7.91 4.07
N VAL A 122 18.80 -8.85 3.91
CA VAL A 122 20.25 -8.62 3.94
C VAL A 122 20.69 -8.47 2.49
N LEU A 123 21.19 -7.31 2.10
CA LEU A 123 21.65 -7.00 0.75
C LEU A 123 23.17 -6.89 0.74
N LEU A 124 23.83 -7.61 -0.17
CA LEU A 124 25.23 -7.38 -0.53
C LEU A 124 25.25 -6.54 -1.81
N LEU A 125 25.69 -5.28 -1.67
CA LEU A 125 25.82 -4.39 -2.80
C LEU A 125 27.29 -4.29 -3.22
N ASP A 126 27.56 -4.51 -4.50
CA ASP A 126 28.91 -4.70 -5.04
C ASP A 126 29.00 -3.98 -6.39
N SER A 127 29.75 -2.87 -6.43
CA SER A 127 29.99 -2.09 -7.66
C SER A 127 31.36 -2.33 -8.28
N THR A 128 32.11 -3.34 -7.80
CA THR A 128 33.46 -3.67 -8.30
C THR A 128 33.51 -4.02 -9.80
N ALA A 129 32.37 -4.40 -10.38
CA ALA A 129 32.24 -4.68 -11.80
C ALA A 129 31.81 -3.46 -12.63
N SER A 130 31.06 -2.52 -12.04
CA SER A 130 30.40 -1.41 -12.74
C SER A 130 31.12 -0.06 -12.58
N ALA A 131 31.86 0.14 -11.48
CA ALA A 131 32.57 1.38 -11.16
C ALA A 131 34.03 1.10 -10.76
N PRO A 132 34.90 0.66 -11.67
CA PRO A 132 36.25 0.20 -11.34
C PRO A 132 37.19 1.26 -10.73
N HIS A 133 36.81 2.54 -10.77
CA HIS A 133 37.57 3.66 -10.21
C HIS A 133 36.92 4.27 -8.95
N ASP A 134 35.71 3.84 -8.59
CA ASP A 134 34.98 4.26 -7.38
C ASP A 134 34.21 3.07 -6.79
N ASP A 135 34.84 1.90 -6.76
CA ASP A 135 34.15 0.68 -6.39
C ASP A 135 33.80 0.67 -4.90
N ARG A 136 32.64 0.11 -4.59
CA ARG A 136 32.10 0.03 -3.24
C ARG A 136 31.63 -1.40 -3.00
N LEU A 137 31.90 -1.88 -1.81
CA LEU A 137 31.33 -3.11 -1.28
C LEU A 137 30.70 -2.77 0.05
N LEU A 138 29.41 -3.09 0.21
CA LEU A 138 28.68 -2.80 1.44
C LEU A 138 27.63 -3.87 1.69
N VAL A 139 27.28 -4.06 2.97
CA VAL A 139 26.10 -4.82 3.36
C VAL A 139 25.06 -3.86 3.90
N VAL A 140 23.82 -4.02 3.45
CA VAL A 140 22.66 -3.27 3.92
C VAL A 140 21.65 -4.24 4.53
N VAL A 141 21.07 -3.87 5.67
CA VAL A 141 19.94 -4.57 6.27
C VAL A 141 18.75 -3.61 6.31
N LEU A 142 17.62 -4.05 5.78
CA LEU A 142 16.38 -3.27 5.74
C LEU A 142 15.17 -4.20 5.84
N PRO A 143 13.96 -3.72 6.18
CA PRO A 143 12.79 -4.60 6.31
C PRO A 143 12.45 -5.31 4.98
N ASP A 144 12.19 -6.62 4.99
CA ASP A 144 12.07 -7.41 3.75
C ASP A 144 10.88 -6.99 2.86
N GLN A 145 9.88 -6.33 3.45
CA GLN A 145 8.74 -5.72 2.76
C GLN A 145 9.11 -4.64 1.73
N TRP A 146 10.34 -4.13 1.76
CA TRP A 146 10.85 -3.21 0.73
C TRP A 146 11.42 -3.93 -0.50
N MET A 147 11.67 -5.25 -0.40
CA MET A 147 12.19 -6.09 -1.48
C MET A 147 11.09 -6.81 -2.28
N GLY A 148 9.87 -6.84 -1.74
CA GLY A 148 8.72 -7.50 -2.36
C GLY A 148 8.02 -6.64 -3.42
N PRO A 149 7.04 -7.23 -4.14
CA PRO A 149 6.08 -6.41 -4.87
C PRO A 149 5.33 -5.47 -3.91
N PRO A 150 4.76 -4.37 -4.41
CA PRO A 150 3.95 -3.43 -3.61
C PRO A 150 2.96 -4.18 -2.70
N GLY A 151 2.96 -3.85 -1.41
CA GLY A 151 2.01 -4.40 -0.46
C GLY A 151 0.57 -4.00 -0.82
N ALA A 152 -0.42 -4.63 -0.17
CA ALA A 152 -1.84 -4.35 -0.42
C ALA A 152 -2.18 -2.85 -0.24
N GLU A 153 -1.56 -2.19 0.75
CA GLU A 153 -1.70 -0.75 1.00
C GLU A 153 -1.16 0.10 -0.16
N GLU A 154 0.03 -0.23 -0.67
CA GLU A 154 0.61 0.50 -1.79
C GLU A 154 -0.19 0.30 -3.08
N LEU A 155 -0.69 -0.92 -3.32
CA LEU A 155 -1.61 -1.20 -4.42
C LEU A 155 -2.93 -0.43 -4.26
N ALA A 156 -3.43 -0.31 -3.04
CA ALA A 156 -4.64 0.45 -2.76
C ALA A 156 -4.47 1.93 -3.12
N LEU A 157 -3.33 2.53 -2.77
CA LEU A 157 -3.00 3.93 -3.12
C LEU A 157 -2.88 4.18 -4.64
N ARG A 158 -2.76 3.13 -5.45
CA ARG A 158 -2.77 3.24 -6.92
C ARG A 158 -4.17 3.31 -7.50
N SER A 159 -5.21 2.95 -6.74
CA SER A 159 -6.61 3.07 -7.17
C SER A 159 -6.97 4.54 -7.43
N PRO A 160 -7.53 4.88 -8.62
CA PRO A 160 -7.97 6.25 -8.91
C PRO A 160 -8.97 6.77 -7.87
N VAL A 161 -9.89 5.91 -7.41
CA VAL A 161 -10.89 6.28 -6.41
C VAL A 161 -10.25 6.60 -5.06
N VAL A 162 -9.27 5.79 -4.63
CA VAL A 162 -8.52 6.06 -3.38
C VAL A 162 -7.75 7.39 -3.50
N GLN A 163 -7.16 7.67 -4.65
CA GLN A 163 -6.44 8.93 -4.87
C GLN A 163 -7.34 10.16 -4.85
N ASP A 164 -8.55 10.04 -5.41
CA ASP A 164 -9.56 11.10 -5.35
C ASP A 164 -10.01 11.34 -3.89
N LEU A 165 -10.20 10.28 -3.12
CA LEU A 165 -10.57 10.36 -1.70
C LEU A 165 -9.46 10.99 -0.83
N LEU A 166 -8.20 10.68 -1.12
CA LEU A 166 -7.03 11.24 -0.42
C LEU A 166 -6.62 12.64 -0.90
N SER A 167 -7.25 13.16 -1.95
CA SER A 167 -6.81 14.41 -2.60
C SER A 167 -7.01 15.67 -1.77
N ARG A 168 -7.87 15.63 -0.74
CA ARG A 168 -8.39 16.79 0.01
C ARG A 168 -9.11 17.83 -0.86
N ASP A 169 -9.38 17.53 -2.13
CA ASP A 169 -10.21 18.35 -3.03
C ASP A 169 -11.68 17.94 -2.84
N PRO A 170 -12.58 18.84 -2.38
CA PRO A 170 -13.97 18.49 -2.12
C PRO A 170 -14.70 17.91 -3.34
N GLY A 171 -14.45 18.44 -4.54
CA GLY A 171 -15.12 18.00 -5.76
C GLY A 171 -14.74 16.57 -6.14
N ARG A 172 -13.45 16.24 -6.07
CA ARG A 172 -12.93 14.88 -6.32
C ARG A 172 -13.42 13.90 -5.27
N VAL A 173 -13.39 14.28 -3.98
CA VAL A 173 -13.89 13.42 -2.89
C VAL A 173 -15.37 13.10 -3.08
N ILE A 174 -16.20 14.08 -3.44
CA ILE A 174 -17.63 13.88 -3.69
C ILE A 174 -17.86 12.97 -4.90
N SER A 175 -17.14 13.21 -6.00
CA SER A 175 -17.20 12.35 -7.20
C SER A 175 -16.85 10.90 -6.88
N ALA A 176 -15.80 10.69 -6.09
CA ALA A 176 -15.38 9.37 -5.63
C ALA A 176 -16.43 8.73 -4.72
N ALA A 177 -17.02 9.47 -3.79
CA ALA A 177 -18.10 8.97 -2.93
C ALA A 177 -19.30 8.44 -3.75
N TRP A 178 -19.71 9.16 -4.81
CA TRP A 178 -20.76 8.69 -5.72
C TRP A 178 -20.33 7.45 -6.52
N THR A 179 -19.06 7.34 -6.87
CA THR A 179 -18.50 6.12 -7.49
C THR A 179 -18.64 4.92 -6.55
N LEU A 180 -18.31 5.08 -5.26
CA LEU A 180 -18.46 4.03 -4.25
C LEU A 180 -19.92 3.60 -4.07
N LEU A 181 -20.83 4.58 -3.97
CA LEU A 181 -22.26 4.33 -3.86
C LEU A 181 -22.80 3.58 -5.08
N GLY A 182 -22.28 3.89 -6.26
CA GLY A 182 -22.79 3.38 -7.53
C GLY A 182 -22.30 2.00 -7.96
N THR A 183 -21.25 1.44 -7.33
CA THR A 183 -20.58 0.20 -7.76
C THR A 183 -20.80 -0.98 -6.81
N ARG A 184 -20.73 -2.20 -7.33
CA ARG A 184 -20.56 -3.44 -6.55
C ARG A 184 -19.23 -4.16 -6.85
N ASP A 185 -18.36 -3.55 -7.67
CA ASP A 185 -17.11 -4.16 -8.11
C ASP A 185 -16.09 -4.26 -6.96
N PRO A 186 -15.68 -5.48 -6.55
CA PRO A 186 -14.64 -5.65 -5.54
C PRO A 186 -13.31 -5.01 -5.93
N ALA A 187 -12.99 -4.88 -7.22
CA ALA A 187 -11.77 -4.23 -7.67
C ALA A 187 -11.74 -2.73 -7.36
N VAL A 188 -12.91 -2.09 -7.19
CA VAL A 188 -13.04 -0.70 -6.76
C VAL A 188 -13.08 -0.60 -5.23
N LEU A 189 -13.84 -1.46 -4.56
CA LEU A 189 -14.10 -1.37 -3.12
C LEU A 189 -12.96 -1.92 -2.25
N THR A 190 -12.22 -2.93 -2.71
CA THR A 190 -11.14 -3.54 -1.92
C THR A 190 -9.99 -2.55 -1.67
N PRO A 191 -9.49 -1.79 -2.66
CA PRO A 191 -8.53 -0.70 -2.40
C PRO A 191 -9.01 0.30 -1.35
N VAL A 192 -10.29 0.64 -1.37
CA VAL A 192 -10.88 1.62 -0.45
C VAL A 192 -10.94 1.06 0.97
N LEU A 193 -11.30 -0.23 1.11
CA LEU A 193 -11.26 -0.93 2.39
C LEU A 193 -9.84 -0.93 2.97
N THR A 194 -8.83 -1.25 2.16
CA THR A 194 -7.43 -1.27 2.60
C THR A 194 -6.94 0.11 3.05
N ALA A 195 -7.42 1.19 2.44
CA ALA A 195 -6.99 2.55 2.73
C ALA A 195 -7.96 3.34 3.62
N VAL A 196 -8.93 2.69 4.28
CA VAL A 196 -10.06 3.36 4.90
C VAL A 196 -9.64 4.37 5.99
N ASP A 197 -8.70 4.00 6.86
CA ASP A 197 -8.24 4.87 7.95
C ASP A 197 -7.55 6.13 7.40
N ALA A 198 -6.67 5.96 6.41
CA ALA A 198 -6.01 7.09 5.74
C ALA A 198 -7.01 8.01 5.04
N ILE A 199 -8.08 7.46 4.46
CA ILE A 199 -9.16 8.24 3.83
C ILE A 199 -9.94 9.03 4.89
N GLU A 200 -10.26 8.42 6.03
CA GLU A 200 -10.94 9.12 7.13
C GLU A 200 -10.11 10.26 7.68
N ASP A 201 -8.81 10.05 7.91
CA ASP A 201 -7.88 11.10 8.33
C ASP A 201 -7.77 12.23 7.30
N ALA A 202 -7.65 11.89 6.01
CA ALA A 202 -7.52 12.88 4.95
C ALA A 202 -8.80 13.73 4.76
N THR A 203 -9.97 13.16 5.05
CA THR A 203 -11.27 13.81 4.87
C THR A 203 -11.82 14.42 6.16
N ALA A 204 -11.20 14.14 7.31
CA ALA A 204 -11.55 14.73 8.59
C ALA A 204 -11.52 16.27 8.52
N GLY A 205 -12.65 16.89 8.89
CA GLY A 205 -12.82 18.34 8.88
C GLY A 205 -12.91 18.98 7.48
N LEU A 206 -12.90 18.20 6.40
CA LEU A 206 -13.05 18.74 5.04
C LEU A 206 -14.49 19.23 4.82
N ARG A 207 -14.64 20.48 4.37
CA ARG A 207 -15.95 21.06 4.07
C ARG A 207 -16.44 20.57 2.71
N LEU A 208 -17.11 19.42 2.71
CA LEU A 208 -17.71 18.84 1.50
C LEU A 208 -18.99 19.57 1.05
N GLY A 209 -19.53 20.47 1.88
CA GLY A 209 -20.78 21.16 1.57
C GLY A 209 -21.97 20.21 1.52
N GLY A 210 -22.95 20.56 0.70
CA GLY A 210 -24.25 19.89 0.64
C GLY A 210 -25.32 20.79 1.24
N ALA A 211 -26.06 21.48 0.37
CA ALA A 211 -27.11 22.40 0.79
C ALA A 211 -28.37 21.66 1.28
N LEU A 212 -28.72 20.57 0.60
CA LEU A 212 -29.97 19.83 0.80
C LEU A 212 -29.76 18.39 1.30
N ALA A 213 -28.61 17.80 0.97
CA ALA A 213 -28.15 16.51 1.46
C ALA A 213 -26.67 16.65 1.83
N SER A 214 -26.27 16.03 2.94
CA SER A 214 -24.88 16.11 3.42
C SER A 214 -23.95 15.30 2.51
N ASN A 215 -23.00 15.99 1.87
CA ASN A 215 -21.96 15.30 1.08
C ASN A 215 -21.04 14.44 1.96
N ALA A 216 -20.89 14.80 3.24
CA ALA A 216 -20.20 13.93 4.20
C ALA A 216 -20.99 12.63 4.46
N GLY A 217 -22.32 12.67 4.42
CA GLY A 217 -23.17 11.49 4.51
C GLY A 217 -22.99 10.54 3.31
N HIS A 218 -22.81 11.09 2.11
CA HIS A 218 -22.51 10.30 0.91
C HIS A 218 -21.16 9.58 1.04
N LEU A 219 -20.12 10.30 1.49
CA LEU A 219 -18.81 9.71 1.74
C LEU A 219 -18.89 8.59 2.80
N ALA A 220 -19.48 8.86 3.96
CA ALA A 220 -19.63 7.86 5.03
C ALA A 220 -20.36 6.60 4.55
N SER A 221 -21.42 6.78 3.76
CA SER A 221 -22.17 5.66 3.17
C SER A 221 -21.34 4.88 2.14
N GLY A 222 -20.53 5.57 1.34
CA GLY A 222 -19.57 4.95 0.42
C GLY A 222 -18.52 4.10 1.14
N LEU A 223 -17.95 4.61 2.23
CA LEU A 223 -16.97 3.88 3.05
C LEU A 223 -17.60 2.67 3.76
N GLU A 224 -18.84 2.80 4.25
CA GLU A 224 -19.55 1.67 4.87
C GLU A 224 -19.77 0.51 3.89
N ARG A 225 -19.92 0.78 2.59
CA ARG A 225 -19.98 -0.29 1.57
C ARG A 225 -18.67 -1.06 1.48
N ALA A 226 -17.53 -0.38 1.52
CA ALA A 226 -16.23 -1.02 1.52
C ALA A 226 -16.05 -1.90 2.77
N ARG A 227 -16.47 -1.41 3.95
CA ARG A 227 -16.48 -2.19 5.20
C ARG A 227 -17.42 -3.39 5.13
N THR A 228 -18.63 -3.22 4.60
CA THR A 228 -19.61 -4.29 4.40
C THR A 228 -19.03 -5.41 3.52
N LEU A 229 -18.35 -5.05 2.43
CA LEU A 229 -17.62 -6.02 1.61
C LEU A 229 -16.55 -6.77 2.44
N GLY A 230 -15.79 -6.04 3.26
CA GLY A 230 -14.77 -6.62 4.14
C GLY A 230 -15.33 -7.58 5.19
N ARG A 231 -16.55 -7.36 5.65
CA ARG A 231 -17.29 -8.29 6.54
C ARG A 231 -17.85 -9.52 5.80
N GLY A 232 -17.71 -9.60 4.48
CA GLY A 232 -18.29 -10.67 3.66
C GLY A 232 -19.81 -10.58 3.55
N GLU A 233 -20.40 -9.43 3.88
CA GLU A 233 -21.83 -9.19 3.83
C GLU A 233 -22.25 -8.74 2.42
N CYS A 234 -23.51 -9.03 2.05
CA CYS A 234 -24.03 -8.55 0.77
C CYS A 234 -24.24 -7.02 0.81
N LEU A 235 -23.66 -6.29 -0.14
CA LEU A 235 -23.75 -4.82 -0.26
C LEU A 235 -25.19 -4.24 -0.29
N CYS A 236 -26.21 -5.06 -0.52
CA CYS A 236 -27.60 -4.60 -0.39
C CYS A 236 -27.98 -4.26 1.05
N THR A 237 -27.26 -4.76 2.06
CA THR A 237 -27.47 -4.39 3.48
C THR A 237 -27.24 -2.91 3.73
N CYS A 238 -26.51 -2.22 2.84
CA CYS A 238 -26.28 -0.78 2.91
C CYS A 238 -27.46 0.05 2.41
N TYR A 239 -28.44 -0.53 1.67
CA TYR A 239 -29.52 0.24 1.06
C TYR A 239 -30.38 1.04 2.05
N PRO A 240 -30.77 0.48 3.22
CA PRO A 240 -31.54 1.25 4.21
C PRO A 240 -30.79 2.47 4.77
N GLY A 241 -29.46 2.51 4.67
CA GLY A 241 -28.62 3.58 5.23
C GLY A 241 -28.50 4.83 4.35
N HIS A 242 -29.02 4.83 3.11
CA HIS A 242 -28.79 5.94 2.19
C HIS A 242 -29.94 6.14 1.20
N SER A 243 -30.47 7.36 1.11
CA SER A 243 -31.72 7.63 0.39
C SER A 243 -31.61 7.83 -1.12
N PHE A 244 -30.44 7.61 -1.73
CA PHE A 244 -30.20 7.85 -3.18
C PHE A 244 -30.05 6.55 -3.99
N TYR A 245 -30.45 5.42 -3.42
CA TYR A 245 -30.56 4.17 -4.15
C TYR A 245 -31.91 4.12 -4.88
N GLU A 246 -31.93 4.59 -6.12
CA GLU A 246 -33.12 4.53 -6.97
C GLU A 246 -33.36 3.10 -7.49
N PRO A 247 -34.52 2.47 -7.24
CA PRO A 247 -34.84 1.12 -7.69
C PRO A 247 -34.57 0.87 -9.18
N ASP A 248 -34.99 1.78 -10.04
CA ASP A 248 -34.84 1.62 -11.49
C ASP A 248 -33.38 1.69 -11.94
N ARG A 249 -32.57 2.55 -11.33
CA ARG A 249 -31.12 2.62 -11.61
C ARG A 249 -30.41 1.37 -11.09
N GLU A 250 -30.75 0.91 -9.90
CA GLU A 250 -30.15 -0.30 -9.34
C GLU A 250 -30.57 -1.54 -10.15
N GLN A 251 -31.80 -1.56 -10.68
CA GLN A 251 -32.26 -2.59 -11.61
C GLN A 251 -31.53 -2.53 -12.95
N ALA A 252 -31.35 -1.34 -13.52
CA ALA A 252 -30.62 -1.16 -14.79
C ALA A 252 -29.16 -1.64 -14.69
N LYS A 253 -28.54 -1.54 -13.50
CA LYS A 253 -27.21 -2.10 -13.22
C LYS A 253 -27.21 -3.62 -12.95
N GLY A 254 -28.39 -4.25 -12.88
CA GLY A 254 -28.55 -5.67 -12.52
C GLY A 254 -28.31 -5.98 -11.05
N TYR A 255 -28.34 -4.98 -10.17
CA TYR A 255 -28.05 -5.12 -8.74
C TYR A 255 -29.28 -5.57 -7.93
N VAL A 256 -30.46 -5.23 -8.42
CA VAL A 256 -31.76 -5.68 -7.91
C VAL A 256 -32.67 -6.03 -9.07
N ARG A 257 -33.77 -6.70 -8.77
CA ARG A 257 -34.91 -6.88 -9.66
C ARG A 257 -36.16 -6.36 -8.95
N VAL A 258 -36.95 -5.53 -9.61
CA VAL A 258 -38.28 -5.15 -9.12
C VAL A 258 -39.21 -6.34 -9.38
N VAL A 259 -39.73 -6.93 -8.31
CA VAL A 259 -40.51 -8.18 -8.33
C VAL A 259 -42.00 -7.97 -8.04
N GLY A 260 -42.38 -6.76 -7.68
CA GLY A 260 -43.77 -6.38 -7.42
C GLY A 260 -43.87 -4.94 -6.96
N THR A 261 -45.10 -4.51 -6.69
CA THR A 261 -45.41 -3.21 -6.09
C THR A 261 -46.40 -3.38 -4.95
N VAL A 262 -46.42 -2.42 -4.02
CA VAL A 262 -47.39 -2.33 -2.92
C VAL A 262 -48.08 -0.97 -3.03
N PRO A 263 -49.41 -0.93 -3.20
CA PRO A 263 -50.13 0.33 -3.22
C PRO A 263 -49.92 1.11 -1.92
N ASP A 264 -49.62 2.40 -2.04
CA ASP A 264 -49.60 3.33 -0.91
C ASP A 264 -50.53 4.52 -1.20
N GLU A 265 -51.66 4.55 -0.49
CA GLU A 265 -52.68 5.59 -0.64
C GLU A 265 -52.20 6.99 -0.25
N ARG A 266 -51.02 7.12 0.40
CA ARG A 266 -50.44 8.41 0.82
C ARG A 266 -49.60 9.07 -0.27
N GLN A 267 -49.29 8.37 -1.36
CA GLN A 267 -48.39 8.84 -2.41
C GLN A 267 -48.91 8.48 -3.81
N TRP A 268 -48.37 9.15 -4.83
CA TRP A 268 -48.81 8.98 -6.23
C TRP A 268 -48.21 7.76 -6.92
N VAL A 269 -47.21 7.13 -6.32
CA VAL A 269 -46.45 6.01 -6.88
C VAL A 269 -46.49 4.87 -5.88
N ASP A 270 -46.78 3.66 -6.34
CA ASP A 270 -46.73 2.47 -5.48
C ASP A 270 -45.30 2.21 -4.99
N ASP A 271 -45.17 1.68 -3.78
CA ASP A 271 -43.89 1.20 -3.27
C ASP A 271 -43.39 0.04 -4.13
N SER A 272 -42.09 0.01 -4.42
CA SER A 272 -41.49 -1.09 -5.17
C SER A 272 -41.03 -2.22 -4.26
N ILE A 273 -41.30 -3.46 -4.62
CA ILE A 273 -40.67 -4.63 -3.99
C ILE A 273 -39.43 -5.00 -4.81
N CYS A 274 -38.26 -4.78 -4.23
CA CYS A 274 -36.98 -5.06 -4.86
C CYS A 274 -36.34 -6.31 -4.25
N GLU A 275 -35.83 -7.21 -5.09
CA GLU A 275 -35.07 -8.39 -4.69
C GLU A 275 -33.60 -8.23 -5.09
N CYS A 276 -32.67 -8.42 -4.15
CA CYS A 276 -31.25 -8.37 -4.44
C CYS A 276 -30.83 -9.55 -5.33
N THR A 277 -30.17 -9.27 -6.45
CA THR A 277 -29.71 -10.31 -7.38
C THR A 277 -28.56 -11.18 -6.85
N ASN A 278 -27.90 -10.76 -5.77
CA ASN A 278 -26.75 -11.49 -5.20
C ASN A 278 -27.16 -12.41 -4.04
N CYS A 279 -28.00 -11.93 -3.11
CA CYS A 279 -28.38 -12.70 -1.92
C CYS A 279 -29.88 -13.03 -1.81
N GLY A 280 -30.71 -12.56 -2.75
CA GLY A 280 -32.15 -12.81 -2.75
C GLY A 280 -32.97 -12.04 -1.71
N ARG A 281 -32.33 -11.26 -0.82
CA ARG A 281 -33.05 -10.46 0.18
C ARG A 281 -33.99 -9.46 -0.50
N ARG A 282 -35.18 -9.31 0.06
CA ARG A 282 -36.22 -8.40 -0.44
C ARG A 282 -36.31 -7.13 0.39
N TYR A 283 -36.71 -6.05 -0.28
CA TYR A 283 -36.93 -4.74 0.31
C TYR A 283 -38.22 -4.15 -0.26
N GLN A 284 -38.99 -3.50 0.59
CA GLN A 284 -40.00 -2.54 0.17
C GLN A 284 -39.33 -1.18 0.06
N VAL A 285 -39.53 -0.49 -1.05
CA VAL A 285 -38.89 0.79 -1.34
C VAL A 285 -39.96 1.85 -1.51
N GLU A 286 -40.01 2.75 -0.53
CA GLU A 286 -40.86 3.94 -0.55
C GLU A 286 -40.22 5.00 -1.43
N HIS A 287 -41.03 5.63 -2.28
CA HIS A 287 -40.62 6.73 -3.14
C HIS A 287 -41.17 8.04 -2.61
N GLY A 288 -40.28 8.93 -2.18
CA GLY A 288 -40.66 10.24 -1.72
C GLY A 288 -40.13 11.37 -2.59
N GLU A 289 -40.95 12.40 -2.71
CA GLU A 289 -40.61 13.64 -3.40
C GLU A 289 -40.62 14.82 -2.42
N GLY A 290 -39.68 15.74 -2.60
CA GLY A 290 -39.52 16.93 -1.77
C GLY A 290 -38.63 17.95 -2.48
N HIS A 291 -37.56 18.41 -1.84
CA HIS A 291 -36.55 19.21 -2.54
C HIS A 291 -35.74 18.40 -3.57
N TYR A 292 -35.72 17.08 -3.44
CA TYR A 292 -35.14 16.10 -4.36
C TYR A 292 -35.84 14.75 -4.18
N PRO A 293 -35.85 13.86 -5.20
CA PRO A 293 -36.32 12.50 -5.05
C PRO A 293 -35.47 11.71 -4.06
N TRP A 294 -36.12 10.89 -3.24
CA TRP A 294 -35.46 10.02 -2.29
C TRP A 294 -36.15 8.67 -2.19
N TRP A 295 -35.40 7.65 -1.77
CA TRP A 295 -35.88 6.28 -1.66
C TRP A 295 -35.55 5.70 -0.30
N ARG A 296 -36.56 5.21 0.42
CA ARG A 296 -36.35 4.53 1.70
C ARG A 296 -36.51 3.03 1.52
N TRP A 297 -35.42 2.30 1.75
CA TRP A 297 -35.38 0.85 1.64
C TRP A 297 -35.65 0.21 3.00
N ALA A 298 -36.74 -0.55 3.11
CA ALA A 298 -37.10 -1.31 4.30
C ALA A 298 -36.96 -2.82 4.02
N PRO A 299 -36.15 -3.57 4.78
CA PRO A 299 -36.03 -5.01 4.60
C PRO A 299 -37.39 -5.72 4.79
N LEU A 300 -37.70 -6.66 3.91
CA LEU A 300 -38.81 -7.59 4.07
C LEU A 300 -38.25 -8.92 4.58
N GLY A 301 -38.83 -9.41 5.68
CA GLY A 301 -38.40 -10.62 6.38
C GLY A 301 -38.45 -11.88 5.54
#